data_AF-A0A2N0MDS0-F1
#
_entry.id   AF-A0A2N0MDS0-F1
#
_cell.length_a   1.000
_cell.length_b   1.000
_cell.length_c   1.000
_cell.angle_alpha   90.00
_cell.angle_beta   90.00
_cell.angle_gamma   90.00
#
_symmetry.space_group_name_H-M   'P 1'
#
loop_
_entity.id
_entity.type
_entity.pdbx_description
1 polymer ?
#
loop_
_entity_poly.entity_id
_entity_poly.type
_entity_poly.pdbx_seq_one_letter_code
_entity_poly.pdbx_strand_id
1 'polypeptide(L)'
;MAINRATFHITDDNLEQMVLEQEDLPGEFSVHQMVREGQLDNRTMAEQGFPGNSEDRFRQAGRITGFLREFGPTTNMQSQDGFNFLGATVAHLFDDPEKVSSWMRDIFIKDFQQNVGEKVGDDHQLVSVTPLEIEGFYDE
;
A
#
# COMPACT_ATOMS: atom_id res chain seq x y z
N MET A 1 -30.42 3.69 -2.07
CA MET A 1 -29.93 2.44 -1.45
C MET A 1 -29.54 1.41 -2.52
N ALA A 2 -28.54 1.70 -3.35
CA ALA A 2 -28.06 0.78 -4.40
C ALA A 2 -26.53 0.56 -4.32
N ILE A 3 -25.78 1.58 -3.88
CA ILE A 3 -24.33 1.52 -3.66
C ILE A 3 -23.94 0.44 -2.64
N ASN A 4 -24.68 0.31 -1.53
CA ASN A 4 -24.41 -0.73 -0.53
C ASN A 4 -24.51 -2.17 -1.03
N ARG A 5 -25.04 -2.43 -2.24
CA ARG A 5 -25.20 -3.79 -2.78
C ARG A 5 -24.08 -4.17 -3.76
N ALA A 6 -23.34 -3.19 -4.28
CA ALA A 6 -22.22 -3.41 -5.21
C ALA A 6 -20.93 -3.80 -4.49
N THR A 7 -20.69 -3.30 -3.27
CA THR A 7 -19.51 -3.62 -2.46
C THR A 7 -19.45 -5.08 -1.98
N PHE A 8 -20.58 -5.80 -1.91
CA PHE A 8 -20.63 -7.20 -1.46
C PHE A 8 -20.17 -8.24 -2.51
N HIS A 9 -19.81 -7.83 -3.73
CA HIS A 9 -19.37 -8.75 -4.79
C HIS A 9 -17.96 -8.45 -5.30
N ILE A 10 -17.17 -7.65 -4.58
CA ILE A 10 -15.75 -7.48 -4.91
C ILE A 10 -15.01 -8.74 -4.46
N THR A 11 -14.49 -9.49 -5.43
CA THR A 11 -13.58 -10.61 -5.19
C THR A 11 -12.13 -10.17 -5.33
N ASP A 12 -11.21 -11.05 -4.93
CA ASP A 12 -9.78 -10.88 -5.15
C ASP A 12 -9.42 -10.61 -6.62
N ASP A 13 -10.09 -11.27 -7.56
CA ASP A 13 -9.93 -11.04 -9.01
C ASP A 13 -10.28 -9.60 -9.44
N ASN A 14 -11.09 -8.87 -8.67
CA ASN A 14 -11.44 -7.49 -9.02
C ASN A 14 -10.39 -6.47 -8.57
N LEU A 15 -9.48 -6.84 -7.66
CA LEU A 15 -8.54 -5.89 -7.05
C LEU A 15 -7.51 -5.36 -8.03
N GLU A 16 -7.13 -6.16 -9.04
CA GLU A 16 -6.24 -5.74 -10.12
C GLU A 16 -6.79 -4.51 -10.88
N GLN A 17 -8.12 -4.44 -11.02
CA GLN A 17 -8.78 -3.34 -11.74
C GLN A 17 -9.04 -2.11 -10.86
N MET A 18 -8.68 -2.18 -9.58
CA MET A 18 -8.89 -1.11 -8.60
C MET A 18 -7.60 -0.35 -8.26
N VAL A 19 -6.46 -0.79 -8.81
CA VAL A 19 -5.19 -0.09 -8.71
C VAL A 19 -4.93 0.73 -9.98
N LEU A 20 -4.33 1.91 -9.81
CA LEU A 20 -4.01 2.80 -10.92
C LEU A 20 -2.99 2.16 -11.87
N GLU A 21 -3.12 2.46 -13.17
CA GLU A 21 -2.07 2.18 -14.15
C GLU A 21 -1.10 3.34 -14.26
N GLN A 22 0.02 3.14 -14.96
CA GLN A 22 1.02 4.19 -15.17
C GLN A 22 0.41 5.45 -15.79
N GLU A 23 -0.57 5.29 -16.68
CA GLU A 23 -1.26 6.40 -17.35
C GLU A 23 -2.17 7.21 -16.43
N ASP A 24 -2.57 6.66 -15.29
CA ASP A 24 -3.40 7.33 -14.29
C ASP A 24 -2.57 8.05 -13.20
N LEU A 25 -1.25 7.82 -13.16
CA LEU A 25 -0.37 8.47 -12.20
C LEU A 25 -0.13 9.95 -12.58
N PRO A 26 0.20 10.80 -11.58
CA PRO A 26 0.65 12.17 -11.86
C PRO A 26 1.82 12.19 -12.85
N GLY A 27 1.86 13.22 -13.71
CA GLY A 27 2.83 13.31 -14.81
C GLY A 27 4.30 13.26 -14.37
N GLU A 28 4.58 13.56 -13.10
CA GLU A 28 5.89 13.42 -12.46
C GLU A 28 6.40 11.97 -12.47
N PHE A 29 5.49 10.98 -12.47
CA PHE A 29 5.81 9.55 -12.54
C PHE A 29 5.81 9.00 -13.98
N SER A 30 5.64 9.84 -15.01
CA SER A 30 5.59 9.40 -16.42
C SER A 30 6.83 8.65 -16.89
N VAL A 31 7.97 8.90 -16.23
CA VAL A 31 9.27 8.28 -16.50
C VAL A 31 9.51 6.99 -15.69
N HIS A 32 8.65 6.69 -14.72
CA HIS A 32 8.71 5.45 -13.95
C HIS A 32 8.18 4.29 -14.80
N GLN A 33 8.66 3.08 -14.53
CA GLN A 33 8.13 1.85 -15.11
C GLN A 33 7.63 0.95 -14.00
N MET A 34 6.70 0.07 -14.33
CA MET A 34 6.22 -0.96 -13.41
C MET A 34 7.39 -1.90 -13.05
N VAL A 35 7.75 -1.89 -11.77
CA VAL A 35 8.83 -2.70 -11.20
C VAL A 35 8.27 -3.99 -10.62
N ARG A 36 7.08 -3.90 -10.03
CA ARG A 36 6.45 -5.01 -9.34
C ARG A 36 4.94 -4.92 -9.46
N GLU A 37 4.31 -6.07 -9.69
CA GLU A 37 2.86 -6.22 -9.72
C GLU A 37 2.47 -7.55 -9.07
N GLY A 38 1.33 -7.57 -8.39
CA GLY A 38 0.67 -8.82 -8.02
C GLY A 38 -0.14 -8.75 -6.74
N GLN A 39 -0.63 -9.93 -6.35
CA GLN A 39 -1.38 -10.09 -5.12
C GLN A 39 -0.53 -9.76 -3.90
N LEU A 40 -1.11 -8.99 -2.99
CA LEU A 40 -0.53 -8.60 -1.72
C LEU A 40 -1.34 -9.27 -0.60
N ASP A 41 -1.19 -10.59 -0.43
CA ASP A 41 -1.88 -11.32 0.62
C ASP A 41 -1.30 -11.00 2.03
N ASN A 42 -1.99 -11.46 3.08
CA ASN A 42 -1.57 -11.19 4.46
C ASN A 42 -0.20 -11.82 4.80
N ARG A 43 0.15 -12.94 4.14
CA ARG A 43 1.45 -13.58 4.31
C ARG A 43 2.57 -12.73 3.71
N THR A 44 2.41 -12.32 2.46
CA THR A 44 3.32 -11.44 1.73
C THR A 44 3.54 -10.14 2.50
N MET A 45 2.48 -9.52 3.03
CA MET A 45 2.62 -8.33 3.88
C MET A 45 3.40 -8.59 5.17
N ALA A 46 3.24 -9.76 5.79
CA ALA A 46 3.96 -10.09 7.01
C ALA A 46 5.44 -10.38 6.76
N GLU A 47 5.75 -11.05 5.65
CA GLU A 47 7.12 -11.41 5.27
C GLU A 47 7.93 -10.22 4.73
N GLN A 48 7.27 -9.31 4.02
CA GLN A 48 7.94 -8.21 3.31
C GLN A 48 7.71 -6.83 3.96
N GLY A 49 6.83 -6.75 4.96
CA GLY A 49 6.53 -5.53 5.70
C GLY A 49 7.48 -5.30 6.88
N PHE A 50 7.01 -4.50 7.84
CA PHE A 50 7.78 -4.19 9.04
C PHE A 50 8.00 -5.41 9.95
N PRO A 51 9.14 -5.47 10.67
CA PRO A 51 9.40 -6.56 11.62
C PRO A 51 8.30 -6.65 12.69
N GLY A 52 7.99 -7.88 13.11
CA GLY A 52 6.96 -8.15 14.11
C GLY A 52 5.53 -8.25 13.54
N ASN A 53 5.35 -8.02 12.24
CA ASN A 53 4.07 -8.32 11.58
C ASN A 53 3.82 -9.81 11.42
N SER A 54 2.54 -10.19 11.40
CA SER A 54 2.10 -11.56 11.22
C SER A 54 0.81 -11.62 10.41
N GLU A 55 0.59 -12.74 9.72
CA GLU A 55 -0.64 -12.97 8.96
C GLU A 55 -1.90 -12.84 9.84
N ASP A 56 -1.82 -13.38 11.06
CA ASP A 56 -2.92 -13.36 12.03
C ASP A 56 -3.24 -11.94 12.51
N ARG A 57 -2.24 -11.06 12.66
CA ARG A 57 -2.46 -9.65 13.02
C ARG A 57 -3.32 -8.95 11.97
N PHE A 58 -3.01 -9.15 10.70
CA PHE A 58 -3.77 -8.53 9.60
C PHE A 58 -5.19 -9.12 9.49
N ARG A 59 -5.31 -10.45 9.65
CA ARG A 59 -6.63 -11.11 9.65
C ARG A 59 -7.52 -10.64 10.81
N GLN A 60 -6.97 -10.50 12.02
CA GLN A 60 -7.71 -9.99 13.18
C GLN A 60 -8.17 -8.54 13.00
N ALA A 61 -7.45 -7.77 12.19
CA ALA A 61 -7.82 -6.41 11.81
C ALA A 61 -8.81 -6.35 10.63
N GLY A 62 -9.34 -7.49 10.19
CA GLY A 62 -10.36 -7.58 9.14
C GLY A 62 -9.82 -7.56 7.71
N ARG A 63 -8.49 -7.54 7.50
CA ARG A 63 -7.91 -7.56 6.16
C ARG A 63 -8.00 -8.95 5.56
N ILE A 64 -8.62 -9.06 4.39
CA ILE A 64 -8.71 -10.29 3.60
C ILE A 64 -7.47 -10.44 2.71
N THR A 65 -7.21 -9.47 1.82
CA THR A 65 -6.09 -9.51 0.87
C THR A 65 -5.86 -8.11 0.26
N GLY A 66 -5.00 -8.01 -0.76
CA GLY A 66 -4.81 -6.80 -1.55
C GLY A 66 -4.16 -7.07 -2.89
N PHE A 67 -3.99 -6.03 -3.68
CA PHE A 67 -3.24 -6.03 -4.94
C PHE A 67 -2.39 -4.76 -5.03
N LEU A 68 -1.18 -4.88 -5.57
CA LEU A 68 -0.18 -3.81 -5.63
C LEU A 68 0.34 -3.67 -7.07
N ARG A 69 0.48 -2.43 -7.52
CA ARG A 69 1.38 -2.05 -8.61
C ARG A 69 2.39 -1.03 -8.10
N GLU A 70 3.66 -1.32 -8.29
CA GLU A 70 4.79 -0.48 -7.88
C GLU A 70 5.54 -0.01 -9.12
N PHE A 71 5.88 1.28 -9.12
CA PHE A 71 6.51 2.01 -10.19
C PHE A 71 7.81 2.62 -9.69
N GLY A 72 8.88 2.45 -10.45
CA GLY A 72 10.21 2.91 -10.10
C GLY A 72 10.98 3.46 -11.30
N PRO A 73 12.10 4.18 -11.05
CA PRO A 73 12.95 4.68 -12.12
C PRO A 73 13.55 3.52 -12.92
N THR A 74 13.73 3.71 -14.22
CA THR A 74 14.37 2.70 -15.08
C THR A 74 15.88 2.63 -14.81
N THR A 75 16.50 1.47 -15.07
CA THR A 75 17.96 1.27 -15.01
C THR A 75 18.75 2.21 -15.93
N ASN A 76 18.10 2.89 -16.89
CA ASN A 76 18.70 3.88 -17.79
C ASN A 76 18.55 5.33 -17.30
N MET A 77 17.79 5.58 -16.23
CA MET A 77 17.84 6.88 -15.57
C MET A 77 19.12 6.90 -14.73
N GLN A 78 19.99 7.88 -14.98
CA GLN A 78 21.06 8.18 -14.03
C GLN A 78 20.39 8.51 -12.70
N SER A 79 20.35 7.54 -11.79
CA SER A 79 20.04 7.79 -10.39
C SER A 79 21.08 8.80 -9.94
N GLN A 80 20.72 10.07 -9.91
CA GLN A 80 21.53 11.04 -9.19
C GLN A 80 21.62 10.50 -7.77
N ASP A 81 22.84 10.24 -7.31
CA ASP A 81 23.13 9.63 -6.03
C ASP A 81 22.18 10.18 -4.94
N GLY A 82 21.29 9.31 -4.43
CA GLY A 82 20.56 9.56 -3.19
C GLY A 82 19.04 9.72 -3.24
N PHE A 83 18.37 9.78 -4.39
CA PHE A 83 16.89 9.90 -4.42
C PHE A 83 16.22 9.02 -5.49
N ASN A 84 15.91 7.78 -5.13
CA ASN A 84 14.99 6.93 -5.89
C ASN A 84 13.59 7.06 -5.29
N PHE A 85 12.67 7.69 -6.02
CA PHE A 85 11.26 7.70 -5.65
C PHE A 85 10.58 6.47 -6.22
N LEU A 86 9.94 5.68 -5.37
CA LEU A 86 9.01 4.62 -5.77
C LEU A 86 7.59 5.13 -5.56
N GLY A 87 6.73 4.91 -6.55
CA GLY A 87 5.29 5.13 -6.44
C GLY A 87 4.60 3.78 -6.37
N ALA A 88 3.64 3.61 -5.47
CA ALA A 88 2.86 2.40 -5.40
C ALA A 88 1.37 2.74 -5.29
N THR A 89 0.56 1.96 -5.97
CA THR A 89 -0.90 1.99 -5.86
C THR A 89 -1.36 0.63 -5.37
N VAL A 90 -2.18 0.65 -4.32
CA VAL A 90 -2.57 -0.55 -3.59
C VAL A 90 -4.07 -0.53 -3.33
N ALA A 91 -4.73 -1.64 -3.64
CA ALA A 91 -6.10 -1.90 -3.23
C ALA A 91 -6.09 -2.93 -2.09
N HIS A 92 -6.89 -2.71 -1.06
CA HIS A 92 -7.05 -3.62 0.07
C HIS A 92 -8.51 -4.06 0.19
N LEU A 93 -8.72 -5.36 0.41
CA LEU A 93 -10.04 -5.92 0.66
C LEU A 93 -10.20 -6.24 2.14
N PHE A 94 -11.34 -5.84 2.71
CA PHE A 94 -11.69 -6.06 4.11
C PHE A 94 -13.01 -6.82 4.24
N ASP A 95 -13.17 -7.55 5.34
CA ASP A 95 -14.39 -8.28 5.68
C ASP A 95 -15.52 -7.37 6.17
N ASP A 96 -15.17 -6.20 6.69
CA ASP A 96 -16.09 -5.21 7.22
C ASP A 96 -15.56 -3.79 6.88
N PRO A 97 -16.38 -2.92 6.24
CA PRO A 97 -15.97 -1.55 5.92
C PRO A 97 -15.58 -0.72 7.15
N GLU A 98 -16.14 -1.00 8.34
CA GLU A 98 -15.78 -0.28 9.58
C GLU A 98 -14.33 -0.58 10.00
N LYS A 99 -13.74 -1.67 9.50
CA LYS A 99 -12.35 -2.05 9.81
C LYS A 99 -11.33 -1.24 9.03
N VAL A 100 -11.68 -0.68 7.87
CA VAL A 100 -10.76 0.06 6.99
C VAL A 100 -10.09 1.21 7.75
N SER A 101 -10.88 2.09 8.36
CA SER A 101 -10.35 3.26 9.09
C SER A 101 -9.49 2.84 10.28
N SER A 102 -9.89 1.79 11.01
CA SER A 102 -9.11 1.27 12.14
C SER A 102 -7.79 0.65 11.68
N TRP A 103 -7.77 -0.08 10.56
CA TRP A 103 -6.57 -0.67 10.00
C TRP A 103 -5.60 0.41 9.51
N MET A 104 -6.10 1.43 8.82
CA MET A 104 -5.28 2.55 8.35
C MET A 104 -4.57 3.25 9.51
N ARG A 105 -5.28 3.54 10.60
CA ARG A 105 -4.71 4.22 11.76
C ARG A 105 -3.82 3.31 12.60
N ASP A 106 -4.34 2.15 13.00
CA ASP A 106 -3.77 1.33 14.08
C ASP A 106 -2.77 0.29 13.57
N ILE A 107 -2.72 0.04 12.26
CA ILE A 107 -1.75 -0.83 11.61
C ILE A 107 -0.90 -0.04 10.62
N PHE A 108 -1.49 0.46 9.54
CA PHE A 108 -0.70 1.03 8.44
C PHE A 108 0.15 2.22 8.90
N ILE A 109 -0.46 3.31 9.37
CA ILE A 109 0.26 4.51 9.83
C ILE A 109 1.12 4.19 11.05
N LYS A 110 0.57 3.44 12.01
CA LYS A 110 1.25 3.13 13.27
C LYS A 110 2.51 2.30 13.07
N ASP A 111 2.52 1.35 12.13
CA ASP A 111 3.71 0.55 11.84
C ASP A 111 4.85 1.42 11.31
N PHE A 112 4.57 2.36 10.41
CA PHE A 112 5.58 3.33 9.99
C PHE A 112 6.11 4.13 11.18
N GLN A 113 5.24 4.68 12.02
CA GLN A 113 5.66 5.49 13.17
C GLN A 113 6.49 4.73 14.20
N GLN A 114 6.16 3.45 14.45
CA GLN A 114 6.82 2.63 15.46
C GLN A 114 8.16 2.05 15.00
N ASN A 115 8.37 1.93 13.69
CA ASN A 115 9.57 1.33 13.12
C ASN A 115 10.60 2.38 12.64
N VAL A 116 10.48 3.65 13.08
CA VAL A 116 11.52 4.66 12.83
C VAL A 116 12.81 4.23 13.51
N GLY A 117 13.89 4.19 12.73
CA GLY A 117 15.21 3.69 13.14
C GLY A 117 15.42 2.20 12.85
N GLU A 118 14.36 1.46 12.49
CA GLU A 118 14.46 0.04 12.16
C GLU A 118 14.82 -0.16 10.67
N LYS A 119 15.41 -1.33 10.39
CA LYS A 119 15.66 -1.77 9.01
C LYS A 119 14.34 -2.16 8.33
N VAL A 120 14.18 -1.74 7.09
CA VAL A 120 13.04 -2.09 6.23
C VAL A 120 13.61 -2.78 4.99
N GLY A 121 13.51 -4.11 4.93
CA GLY A 121 14.24 -4.90 3.93
C GLY A 121 15.74 -4.99 4.21
N ASP A 122 16.50 -5.50 3.23
CA ASP A 122 17.89 -5.92 3.45
C ASP A 122 18.88 -4.75 3.60
N ASP A 123 18.62 -3.61 2.91
CA ASP A 123 19.57 -2.49 2.83
C ASP A 123 18.96 -1.09 3.10
N HIS A 124 17.68 -1.01 3.51
CA HIS A 124 17.05 0.28 3.81
C HIS A 124 16.72 0.45 5.30
N GLN A 125 16.66 1.70 5.75
CA GLN A 125 16.28 2.08 7.11
C GLN A 125 15.19 3.14 7.05
N LEU A 126 14.18 3.02 7.89
CA LEU A 126 13.17 4.06 8.03
C LEU A 126 13.72 5.19 8.90
N VAL A 127 14.16 6.29 8.27
CA VAL A 127 14.82 7.39 9.00
C VAL A 127 13.81 8.31 9.69
N SER A 128 12.68 8.59 9.06
CA SER A 128 11.65 9.47 9.60
C SER A 128 10.28 9.21 8.96
N VAL A 129 9.22 9.60 9.65
CA VAL A 129 7.84 9.53 9.17
C VAL A 129 7.17 10.86 9.47
N THR A 130 6.52 11.43 8.46
CA THR A 130 5.69 12.62 8.61
C THR A 130 4.28 12.29 8.13
N PRO A 131 3.27 12.25 9.02
CA PRO A 131 1.89 12.09 8.59
C PRO A 131 1.44 13.35 7.84
N LEU A 132 0.74 13.16 6.73
CA LEU A 132 0.11 14.24 5.99
C LEU A 132 -1.39 14.15 6.22
N GLU A 133 -1.98 15.24 6.71
CA GLU A 133 -3.43 15.38 6.73
C GLU A 133 -3.87 15.86 5.34
N ILE A 134 -4.79 15.11 4.74
CA ILE A 134 -5.34 15.42 3.42
C ILE A 134 -6.79 15.84 3.65
N GLU A 135 -7.11 17.10 3.37
CA GLU A 135 -8.48 17.61 3.45
C GLU A 135 -9.28 17.17 2.23
N GLY A 136 -10.55 16.78 2.43
CA GLY A 136 -11.50 16.52 1.34
C GLY A 136 -11.50 15.11 0.76
N PHE A 137 -11.05 14.11 1.53
CA PHE A 137 -11.21 12.69 1.18
C PHE A 137 -12.57 12.14 1.64
N TYR A 138 -13.04 11.05 1.01
CA TYR A 138 -14.44 10.59 1.11
C TYR A 138 -14.86 10.05 2.50
N ASP A 139 -13.91 9.81 3.40
CA ASP A 139 -14.14 9.23 4.74
C ASP A 139 -14.08 10.28 5.89
N GLU A 140 -14.22 11.58 5.56
CA GLU A 140 -14.45 12.66 6.55
C GLU A 140 -15.90 12.69 7.09
#